data_AF-A0A2A3XLT5-F1
#
_entry.id   AF-A0A2A3XLT5-F1
#
_cell.length_a   1.000
_cell.length_b   1.000
_cell.length_c   1.000
_cell.angle_alpha   90.00
_cell.angle_beta   90.00
_cell.angle_gamma   90.00
#
_symmetry.space_group_name_H-M   'P 1'
#
loop_
_entity.id
_entity.type
_entity.pdbx_description
1 polymer ?
#
loop_
_entity_poly.entity_id
_entity_poly.type
_entity_poly.pdbx_seq_one_letter_code
_entity_poly.pdbx_strand_id
1 'polypeptide(L)'
;MRPSAFQIYTIAGTLTVLFGTLAVGQLVSDSPLPALLAGLGLLLLIAAPFWWRFRHVFSGPDPLRGGPPEQTWTEDTPSQVLTRNFARAGILLGAGLVISVVVFALTTANDPPDQALKVLSYIAQGLFLVAAITVAITTVPLDTASHDAVGDSRARMKRINQVAWGGKHLSLSEHDQLVALRVAIVAPVRLRLQGFGLTFFLALLAVGICRDIPLGDLSFGDAFIPALLLLALIRIPYVAGQLRRARHYASENLPRPLAERSGANVEDR
;
A
#
# COMPACT_ATOMS: atom_id res chain seq x y z
N MET A 1 -8.55 -8.53 -7.19
CA MET A 1 -7.09 -8.83 -7.21
C MET A 1 -6.63 -8.89 -5.77
N ARG A 2 -5.83 -9.88 -5.36
CA ARG A 2 -5.29 -9.94 -3.99
C ARG A 2 -4.26 -8.81 -3.81
N PRO A 3 -4.22 -8.09 -2.67
CA PRO A 3 -3.27 -7.00 -2.44
C PRO A 3 -1.80 -7.41 -2.61
N SER A 4 -1.45 -8.65 -2.27
CA SER A 4 -0.11 -9.22 -2.47
C SER A 4 0.23 -9.41 -3.95
N ALA A 5 -0.73 -9.77 -4.78
CA ALA A 5 -0.51 -9.82 -6.22
C ALA A 5 -0.23 -8.40 -6.75
N PHE A 6 -1.02 -7.40 -6.32
CA PHE A 6 -0.82 -6.01 -6.73
C PHE A 6 0.60 -5.53 -6.40
N GLN A 7 1.09 -5.79 -5.18
CA GLN A 7 2.47 -5.52 -4.76
C GLN A 7 3.51 -6.10 -5.70
N ILE A 8 3.46 -7.42 -5.89
CA ILE A 8 4.43 -8.16 -6.70
C ILE A 8 4.41 -7.63 -8.14
N TYR A 9 3.21 -7.43 -8.71
CA TYR A 9 3.07 -6.89 -10.06
C TYR A 9 3.61 -5.46 -10.18
N THR A 10 3.40 -4.59 -9.19
CA THR A 10 3.94 -3.21 -9.25
C THR A 10 5.46 -3.18 -9.14
N ILE A 11 6.07 -4.02 -8.30
CA ILE A 11 7.53 -4.08 -8.16
C ILE A 11 8.15 -4.72 -9.41
N ALA A 12 7.66 -5.91 -9.80
CA ALA A 12 8.15 -6.62 -10.97
C ALA A 12 7.93 -5.79 -12.25
N GLY A 13 6.75 -5.20 -12.41
CA GLY A 13 6.43 -4.35 -13.56
C GLY A 13 7.34 -3.12 -13.66
N THR A 14 7.58 -2.43 -12.55
CA THR A 14 8.56 -1.31 -12.51
C THR A 14 9.94 -1.77 -12.95
N LEU A 15 10.44 -2.89 -12.41
CA LEU A 15 11.74 -3.43 -12.80
C LEU A 15 11.76 -3.86 -14.27
N THR A 16 10.73 -4.51 -14.77
CA THR A 16 10.61 -4.92 -16.18
C THR A 16 10.66 -3.72 -17.12
N VAL A 17 9.96 -2.63 -16.80
CA VAL A 17 10.01 -1.39 -17.60
C VAL A 17 11.42 -0.81 -17.61
N LEU A 18 12.04 -0.68 -16.44
CA LEU A 18 13.38 -0.11 -16.29
C LEU A 18 14.45 -0.94 -17.00
N PHE A 19 14.48 -2.26 -16.77
CA PHE A 19 15.44 -3.16 -17.43
C PHE A 19 15.16 -3.31 -18.93
N GLY A 20 13.90 -3.28 -19.36
CA GLY A 20 13.56 -3.27 -20.79
C GLY A 20 14.03 -2.00 -21.49
N THR A 21 13.90 -0.85 -20.83
CA THR A 21 14.43 0.44 -21.32
C THR A 21 15.95 0.37 -21.46
N LEU A 22 16.66 -0.14 -20.45
CA LEU A 22 18.11 -0.35 -20.48
C LEU A 22 18.50 -1.29 -21.63
N ALA A 23 17.88 -2.47 -21.72
CA ALA A 23 18.24 -3.47 -22.73
C ALA A 23 18.16 -2.91 -24.15
N VAL A 24 17.09 -2.16 -24.47
CA VAL A 24 16.95 -1.55 -25.79
C VAL A 24 17.94 -0.40 -26.02
N GLY A 25 18.21 0.43 -25.00
CA GLY A 25 19.22 1.48 -25.10
C GLY A 25 20.63 0.96 -25.35
N GLN A 26 20.98 -0.17 -24.73
CA GLN A 26 22.28 -0.82 -24.92
C GLN A 26 22.40 -1.56 -26.27
N LEU A 27 21.28 -2.01 -26.85
CA LEU A 27 21.25 -2.65 -28.17
C LEU A 27 21.27 -1.65 -29.32
N VAL A 28 20.70 -0.46 -29.13
CA VAL A 28 20.59 0.59 -30.16
C VAL A 28 21.07 1.91 -29.57
N SER A 29 22.39 2.06 -29.44
CA SER A 29 23.03 3.18 -28.74
C SER A 29 23.14 4.47 -29.56
N ASP A 30 22.80 4.42 -30.86
CA ASP A 30 22.89 5.58 -31.76
C ASP A 30 21.84 6.67 -31.45
N SER A 31 20.78 6.32 -30.73
CA SER A 31 19.68 7.23 -30.41
C SER A 31 18.98 6.84 -29.10
N PRO A 32 18.51 7.81 -28.28
CA PRO A 32 17.70 7.52 -27.10
C PRO A 32 16.26 7.10 -27.43
N LEU A 33 15.81 7.28 -28.68
CA LEU A 33 14.43 7.05 -29.09
C LEU A 33 13.97 5.59 -28.92
N PRO A 34 14.75 4.56 -29.32
CA PRO A 34 14.35 3.16 -29.14
C PRO A 34 14.14 2.80 -27.66
N ALA A 35 15.05 3.24 -26.79
CA ALA A 35 14.94 3.03 -25.34
C ALA A 35 13.66 3.68 -24.79
N LEU A 36 13.40 4.94 -25.17
CA LEU A 36 12.23 5.69 -24.71
C LEU A 36 10.92 5.04 -25.17
N LEU A 37 10.84 4.64 -26.45
CA LEU A 37 9.67 3.96 -27.00
C LEU A 37 9.45 2.59 -26.35
N ALA A 38 10.51 1.83 -26.10
CA ALA A 38 10.43 0.53 -25.43
C ALA A 38 9.94 0.67 -23.98
N GLY A 39 10.52 1.61 -23.22
CA GLY A 39 10.15 1.86 -21.83
C GLY A 39 8.69 2.33 -21.69
N LEU A 40 8.28 3.31 -22.49
CA LEU A 40 6.90 3.80 -22.48
C LEU A 40 5.91 2.75 -23.01
N GLY A 41 6.30 1.98 -24.04
CA GLY A 41 5.50 0.88 -24.58
C GLY A 41 5.27 -0.22 -23.55
N LEU A 42 6.32 -0.67 -22.87
CA LEU A 42 6.22 -1.65 -21.77
C LEU A 42 5.36 -1.11 -20.63
N LEU A 43 5.53 0.16 -20.27
CA LEU A 43 4.71 0.81 -19.25
C LEU A 43 3.24 0.79 -19.64
N LEU A 44 2.89 1.12 -20.88
CA LEU A 44 1.51 1.08 -21.35
C LEU A 44 0.95 -0.35 -21.34
N LEU A 45 1.71 -1.34 -21.79
CA LEU A 45 1.31 -2.75 -21.78
C LEU A 45 1.03 -3.25 -20.37
N ILE A 46 1.86 -2.86 -19.39
CA ILE A 46 1.72 -3.27 -18.00
C ILE A 46 0.62 -2.47 -17.29
N ALA A 47 0.50 -1.16 -17.55
CA ALA A 47 -0.41 -0.26 -16.85
C ALA A 47 -1.86 -0.33 -17.40
N ALA A 48 -2.06 -0.58 -18.69
CA ALA A 48 -3.39 -0.64 -19.32
C ALA A 48 -4.38 -1.59 -18.62
N PRO A 49 -4.03 -2.86 -18.29
CA PRO A 49 -4.96 -3.76 -17.60
C PRO A 49 -5.31 -3.27 -16.19
N PHE A 50 -4.40 -2.56 -15.52
CA PHE A 50 -4.67 -1.95 -14.21
C PHE A 50 -5.59 -0.76 -14.35
N TRP A 51 -5.34 0.15 -15.30
CA TRP A 51 -6.22 1.30 -15.53
C TRP A 51 -7.65 0.86 -15.81
N TRP A 52 -7.84 -0.12 -16.70
CA TRP A 52 -9.17 -0.64 -17.03
C TRP A 52 -9.91 -1.18 -15.80
N ARG A 53 -9.18 -1.83 -14.89
CA ARG A 53 -9.71 -2.43 -13.68
C ARG A 53 -10.02 -1.41 -12.58
N PHE A 54 -9.24 -0.34 -12.47
CA PHE A 54 -9.33 0.63 -11.38
C PHE A 54 -10.03 1.94 -11.75
N ARG A 55 -10.28 2.22 -13.04
CA ARG A 55 -10.95 3.46 -13.49
C ARG A 55 -12.29 3.74 -12.80
N HIS A 56 -13.07 2.70 -12.51
CA HIS A 56 -14.38 2.81 -11.86
C HIS A 56 -14.32 3.26 -10.40
N VAL A 57 -13.16 3.09 -9.75
CA VAL A 57 -12.96 3.41 -8.33
C VAL A 57 -12.92 4.93 -8.10
N PHE A 58 -12.66 5.71 -9.14
CA PHE A 58 -12.63 7.17 -9.09
C PHE A 58 -13.96 7.82 -9.50
N SER A 59 -14.93 7.04 -9.97
CA SER A 59 -16.21 7.54 -10.47
C SER A 59 -17.23 7.83 -9.35
N GLY A 60 -16.94 7.44 -8.10
CA GLY A 60 -17.84 7.60 -6.96
C GLY A 60 -17.40 8.68 -5.95
N PRO A 61 -18.34 9.21 -5.15
CA PRO A 61 -18.03 10.14 -4.06
C PRO A 61 -17.01 9.54 -3.08
N ASP A 62 -16.19 10.38 -2.45
CA ASP A 62 -15.13 9.92 -1.53
C ASP A 62 -15.77 9.37 -0.24
N PRO A 63 -15.62 8.06 0.06
CA PRO A 63 -16.25 7.45 1.24
C PRO A 63 -15.76 8.03 2.56
N LEU A 64 -14.65 8.79 2.56
CA LEU A 64 -14.12 9.49 3.73
C LEU A 64 -14.50 10.98 3.79
N ARG A 65 -15.10 11.55 2.73
CA ARG A 65 -15.43 12.99 2.66
C ARG A 65 -16.88 13.30 2.24
N GLY A 66 -17.67 12.30 1.85
CA GLY A 66 -19.04 12.48 1.35
C GLY A 66 -20.09 11.79 2.23
N GLY A 67 -20.59 12.48 3.25
CA GLY A 67 -21.83 12.11 3.94
C GLY A 67 -21.77 12.23 5.48
N PRO A 68 -22.93 12.28 6.15
CA PRO A 68 -23.00 12.29 7.62
C PRO A 68 -22.27 11.07 8.21
N PRO A 69 -21.55 11.23 9.34
CA PRO A 69 -20.69 10.21 9.93
C PRO A 69 -21.41 8.92 10.36
N GLU A 70 -22.74 8.92 10.36
CA GLU A 70 -23.60 7.78 10.73
C GLU A 70 -23.98 6.89 9.54
N GLN A 71 -23.87 7.36 8.29
CA GLN A 71 -24.29 6.60 7.09
C GLN A 71 -23.12 6.06 6.25
N THR A 72 -21.89 6.47 6.54
CA THR A 72 -20.73 6.22 5.67
C THR A 72 -19.99 4.91 5.96
N TRP A 73 -20.33 4.18 7.02
CA TRP A 73 -19.60 2.97 7.45
C TRP A 73 -20.47 1.72 7.30
N THR A 74 -20.72 1.33 6.05
CA THR A 74 -21.26 0.01 5.70
C THR A 74 -20.13 -1.03 5.66
N GLU A 75 -20.45 -2.33 5.63
CA GLU A 75 -19.46 -3.41 5.50
C GLU A 75 -18.53 -3.22 4.28
N ASP A 76 -18.98 -2.50 3.25
CA ASP A 76 -18.25 -2.28 1.99
C ASP A 76 -17.27 -1.11 2.03
N THR A 77 -17.44 -0.13 2.92
CA THR A 77 -16.62 1.09 3.02
C THR A 77 -15.11 0.81 3.12
N PRO A 78 -14.62 -0.16 3.93
CA PRO A 78 -13.21 -0.48 4.04
C PRO A 78 -12.58 -0.95 2.72
N SER A 79 -13.36 -1.69 1.91
CA SER A 79 -12.89 -2.22 0.62
C SER A 79 -12.75 -1.11 -0.42
N GLN A 80 -13.68 -0.14 -0.43
CA GLN A 80 -13.68 0.99 -1.34
C GLN A 80 -12.53 1.97 -1.02
N VAL A 81 -12.35 2.31 0.26
CA VAL A 81 -11.23 3.15 0.74
C VAL A 81 -9.88 2.53 0.38
N LEU A 82 -9.73 1.22 0.63
CA LEU A 82 -8.51 0.48 0.32
C LEU A 82 -8.22 0.50 -1.18
N THR A 83 -9.23 0.21 -2.01
CA THR A 83 -9.09 0.15 -3.47
C THR A 83 -8.75 1.52 -4.06
N ARG A 84 -9.39 2.60 -3.56
CA ARG A 84 -9.13 3.97 -4.02
C ARG A 84 -7.72 4.45 -3.67
N ASN A 85 -7.26 4.16 -2.45
CA ASN A 85 -5.90 4.51 -2.04
C ASN A 85 -4.84 3.68 -2.80
N PHE A 86 -5.10 2.40 -3.09
CA PHE A 86 -4.24 1.61 -3.97
C PHE A 86 -4.16 2.19 -5.38
N ALA A 87 -5.30 2.60 -5.94
CA ALA A 87 -5.34 3.19 -7.27
C ALA A 87 -4.58 4.54 -7.30
N ARG A 88 -4.72 5.39 -6.27
CA ARG A 88 -3.95 6.64 -6.14
C ARG A 88 -2.43 6.38 -6.09
N ALA A 89 -2.00 5.43 -5.25
CA ALA A 89 -0.60 5.05 -5.16
C ALA A 89 -0.07 4.49 -6.50
N GLY A 90 -0.87 3.68 -7.18
CA GLY A 90 -0.55 3.15 -8.52
C GLY A 90 -0.41 4.24 -9.58
N ILE A 91 -1.27 5.26 -9.59
CA ILE A 91 -1.17 6.40 -10.52
C ILE A 91 0.11 7.19 -10.27
N LEU A 92 0.41 7.52 -9.01
CA LEU A 92 1.63 8.27 -8.67
C LEU A 92 2.89 7.49 -9.04
N LEU A 93 2.90 6.18 -8.79
CA LEU A 93 3.97 5.29 -9.23
C LEU A 93 4.10 5.26 -10.76
N GLY A 94 2.99 5.12 -11.49
CA GLY A 94 2.99 5.13 -12.95
C GLY A 94 3.52 6.44 -13.52
N ALA A 95 3.07 7.59 -12.98
CA ALA A 95 3.56 8.90 -13.38
C ALA A 95 5.06 9.07 -13.08
N GLY A 96 5.51 8.67 -11.90
CA GLY A 96 6.93 8.65 -11.54
C GLY A 96 7.74 7.78 -12.51
N LEU A 97 7.23 6.60 -12.85
CA LEU A 97 7.90 5.67 -13.77
C LEU A 97 8.01 6.24 -15.19
N VAL A 98 6.99 6.95 -15.69
CA VAL A 98 7.07 7.67 -16.98
C VAL A 98 8.21 8.67 -16.95
N ILE A 99 8.28 9.51 -15.91
CA ILE A 99 9.35 10.50 -15.75
C ILE A 99 10.71 9.80 -15.69
N SER A 100 10.84 8.74 -14.90
CA SER A 100 12.06 7.95 -14.77
C SER A 100 12.53 7.34 -16.08
N VAL A 101 11.62 6.78 -16.89
CA VAL A 101 11.94 6.23 -18.22
C VAL A 101 12.43 7.34 -19.14
N VAL A 102 11.74 8.49 -19.17
CA VAL A 102 12.12 9.62 -20.02
C VAL A 102 13.50 10.15 -19.64
N VAL A 103 13.74 10.40 -18.35
CA VAL A 103 15.04 10.86 -17.86
C VAL A 103 16.13 9.85 -18.20
N PHE A 104 15.94 8.58 -17.83
CA PHE A 104 16.93 7.53 -18.07
C PHE A 104 17.27 7.37 -19.55
N ALA A 105 16.25 7.30 -20.42
CA ALA A 105 16.44 7.16 -21.86
C ALA A 105 17.22 8.33 -22.46
N LEU A 106 16.94 9.56 -22.02
CA LEU A 106 17.57 10.76 -22.58
C LEU A 106 18.97 11.03 -22.04
N THR A 107 19.29 10.59 -20.81
CA THR A 107 20.55 10.97 -20.16
C THR A 107 21.58 9.86 -20.06
N THR A 108 21.15 8.59 -20.03
CA THR A 108 22.03 7.51 -19.53
C THR A 108 21.84 6.18 -20.25
N ALA A 109 20.82 6.02 -21.10
CA ALA A 109 20.57 4.74 -21.76
C ALA A 109 21.70 4.29 -22.71
N ASN A 110 22.49 5.24 -23.22
CA ASN A 110 23.62 5.00 -24.13
C ASN A 110 24.98 5.01 -23.41
N ASP A 111 25.00 5.28 -22.11
CA ASP A 111 26.23 5.23 -21.32
C ASP A 111 26.73 3.78 -21.21
N PRO A 112 28.02 3.58 -20.85
CA PRO A 112 28.55 2.26 -20.54
C PRO A 112 27.64 1.47 -19.56
N PRO A 113 27.49 0.14 -19.75
CA PRO A 113 26.54 -0.66 -19.00
C PRO A 113 26.63 -0.52 -17.47
N ASP A 114 27.84 -0.36 -16.94
CA ASP A 114 28.12 -0.18 -15.52
C ASP A 114 27.56 1.15 -14.98
N GLN A 115 27.73 2.24 -15.73
CA GLN A 115 27.20 3.55 -15.39
C GLN A 115 25.67 3.57 -15.52
N ALA A 116 25.15 3.02 -16.62
CA ALA A 116 23.72 2.91 -16.87
C ALA A 116 23.02 2.08 -15.78
N LEU A 117 23.58 0.92 -15.40
CA LEU A 117 23.06 0.09 -14.30
C LEU A 117 23.10 0.80 -12.95
N LYS A 118 24.16 1.57 -12.68
CA LYS A 118 24.28 2.35 -11.45
C LYS A 118 23.17 3.41 -11.35
N VAL A 119 22.95 4.18 -12.41
CA VAL A 119 21.87 5.18 -12.47
C VAL A 119 20.50 4.53 -12.41
N LEU A 120 20.28 3.42 -13.13
CA LEU A 120 19.03 2.65 -13.10
C LEU A 120 18.69 2.19 -11.68
N SER A 121 19.70 1.75 -10.92
CA SER A 121 19.55 1.33 -9.53
C SER A 121 19.13 2.49 -8.63
N TYR A 122 19.70 3.68 -8.81
CA TYR A 122 19.28 4.89 -8.07
C TYR A 122 17.86 5.33 -8.44
N ILE A 123 17.49 5.26 -9.71
CA ILE A 123 16.14 5.57 -10.18
C ILE A 123 15.12 4.60 -9.55
N ALA A 124 15.42 3.30 -9.56
CA ALA A 124 14.56 2.28 -8.94
C ALA A 124 14.42 2.51 -7.42
N GLN A 125 15.53 2.80 -6.71
CA GLN A 125 15.48 3.16 -5.30
C GLN A 125 14.62 4.40 -5.05
N GLY A 126 14.80 5.46 -5.84
CA GLY A 126 14.01 6.69 -5.73
C GLY A 126 12.52 6.45 -5.93
N LEU A 127 12.14 5.66 -6.95
CA LEU A 127 10.75 5.29 -7.20
C LEU A 127 10.14 4.52 -6.03
N PHE A 128 10.85 3.54 -5.49
CA PHE A 128 10.38 2.77 -4.34
C PHE A 128 10.31 3.61 -3.06
N LEU A 129 11.20 4.59 -2.87
CA LEU A 129 11.12 5.54 -1.77
C LEU A 129 9.86 6.40 -1.88
N VAL A 130 9.63 7.00 -3.05
CA VAL A 130 8.45 7.81 -3.34
C VAL A 130 7.18 6.99 -3.15
N ALA A 131 7.18 5.72 -3.56
CA ALA A 131 6.08 4.79 -3.33
C ALA A 131 5.80 4.59 -1.84
N ALA A 132 6.84 4.29 -1.06
CA ALA A 132 6.72 4.06 0.38
C ALA A 132 6.18 5.30 1.11
N ILE A 133 6.71 6.49 0.77
CA ILE A 133 6.27 7.77 1.33
C ILE A 133 4.82 8.08 0.92
N THR A 134 4.48 7.89 -0.35
CA THR A 134 3.11 8.09 -0.86
C THR A 134 2.11 7.25 -0.07
N VAL A 135 2.44 5.97 0.15
CA VAL A 135 1.59 5.07 0.91
C VAL A 135 1.47 5.53 2.36
N ALA A 136 2.57 5.95 3.00
CA ALA A 136 2.54 6.52 4.34
C ALA A 136 1.63 7.77 4.43
N ILE A 137 1.74 8.69 3.47
CA ILE A 137 0.88 9.88 3.39
C ILE A 137 -0.59 9.48 3.22
N THR A 138 -0.90 8.48 2.40
CA THR A 138 -2.28 8.00 2.22
C THR A 138 -2.89 7.38 3.48
N THR A 139 -2.08 6.99 4.46
CA THR A 139 -2.57 6.51 5.76
C THR A 139 -2.92 7.63 6.74
N VAL A 140 -2.42 8.86 6.54
CA VAL A 140 -2.65 10.00 7.45
C VAL A 140 -4.14 10.28 7.69
N PRO A 141 -5.02 10.35 6.67
CA PRO A 141 -6.45 10.60 6.91
C PRO A 141 -7.13 9.51 7.74
N LEU A 142 -6.65 8.26 7.67
CA LEU A 142 -7.18 7.15 8.47
C LEU A 142 -6.75 7.29 9.94
N ASP A 143 -5.53 7.77 10.15
CA ASP A 143 -4.99 8.02 11.48
C ASP A 143 -5.71 9.22 12.12
N THR A 144 -5.95 10.29 11.37
CA THR A 144 -6.75 11.44 11.82
C THR A 144 -8.19 11.04 12.14
N ALA A 145 -8.88 10.30 11.26
CA ALA A 145 -10.25 9.85 11.52
C ALA A 145 -10.36 8.94 12.77
N SER A 146 -9.35 8.11 13.01
CA SER A 146 -9.28 7.28 14.22
C SER A 146 -9.00 8.12 15.47
N HIS A 147 -8.19 9.17 15.34
CA HIS A 147 -7.88 10.11 16.41
C HIS A 147 -9.11 10.94 16.80
N ASP A 148 -9.78 11.53 15.82
CA ASP A 148 -10.97 12.36 15.98
C ASP A 148 -12.13 11.56 16.62
N ALA A 149 -12.27 10.27 16.28
CA ALA A 149 -13.28 9.40 16.88
C ALA A 149 -13.03 9.12 18.39
N VAL A 150 -11.78 9.18 18.86
CA VAL A 150 -11.39 8.85 20.23
C VAL A 150 -11.22 10.11 21.10
N GLY A 151 -10.88 11.25 20.50
CA GLY A 151 -10.55 12.50 21.18
C GLY A 151 -9.15 12.48 21.84
N ASP A 152 -8.79 13.57 22.53
CA ASP A 152 -7.43 13.86 22.99
C ASP A 152 -6.86 12.97 24.12
N SER A 153 -7.63 12.03 24.67
CA SER A 153 -7.16 11.20 25.77
C SER A 153 -6.33 10.00 25.30
N ARG A 154 -4.99 10.08 25.47
CA ARG A 154 -4.06 8.95 25.22
C ARG A 154 -4.45 7.68 25.98
N ALA A 155 -4.99 7.81 27.20
CA ALA A 155 -5.42 6.68 28.02
C ALA A 155 -6.69 6.00 27.46
N ARG A 156 -7.64 6.80 26.96
CA ARG A 156 -8.84 6.29 26.26
C ARG A 156 -8.45 5.58 24.96
N MET A 157 -7.58 6.20 24.17
CA MET A 157 -7.01 5.61 22.95
C MET A 157 -6.33 4.25 23.21
N LYS A 158 -5.51 4.15 24.26
CA LYS A 158 -4.85 2.90 24.62
C LYS A 158 -5.86 1.81 24.99
N ARG A 159 -6.90 2.12 25.75
CA ARG A 159 -7.94 1.15 26.13
C ARG A 159 -8.73 0.68 24.92
N ILE A 160 -9.21 1.60 24.09
CA ILE A 160 -9.94 1.29 22.85
C ILE A 160 -9.10 0.39 21.94
N ASN A 161 -7.81 0.72 21.76
CA ASN A 161 -6.90 -0.09 20.95
C ASN A 161 -6.65 -1.48 21.53
N GLN A 162 -6.52 -1.59 22.85
CA GLN A 162 -6.34 -2.89 23.52
C GLN A 162 -7.55 -3.81 23.36
N VAL A 163 -8.77 -3.25 23.31
CA VAL A 163 -9.98 -4.02 23.07
C VAL A 163 -10.11 -4.37 21.59
N ALA A 164 -10.08 -3.36 20.71
CA ALA A 164 -10.36 -3.51 19.28
C ALA A 164 -9.38 -4.42 18.52
N TRP A 165 -8.09 -4.43 18.87
CA TRP A 165 -7.06 -5.22 18.15
C TRP A 165 -6.02 -5.85 19.08
N GLY A 166 -5.94 -5.42 20.34
CA GLY A 166 -5.15 -6.10 21.38
C GLY A 166 -5.78 -7.41 21.86
N GLY A 167 -7.10 -7.59 21.72
CA GLY A 167 -7.83 -8.77 22.18
C GLY A 167 -8.00 -8.83 23.71
N LYS A 168 -7.99 -7.68 24.39
CA LYS A 168 -8.25 -7.61 25.83
C LYS A 168 -9.75 -7.41 26.11
N HIS A 169 -10.28 -8.12 27.08
CA HIS A 169 -11.63 -7.90 27.61
C HIS A 169 -11.56 -6.79 28.68
N LEU A 170 -11.81 -5.54 28.28
CA LEU A 170 -11.95 -4.42 29.19
C LEU A 170 -13.40 -3.91 29.09
N SER A 171 -14.01 -3.57 30.22
CA SER A 171 -15.32 -2.93 30.23
C SER A 171 -15.23 -1.53 29.60
N LEU A 172 -15.85 -1.38 28.43
CA LEU A 172 -16.00 -0.11 27.73
C LEU A 172 -17.44 0.39 27.86
N SER A 173 -17.63 1.70 27.94
CA SER A 173 -18.95 2.32 27.81
C SER A 173 -19.56 2.00 26.44
N GLU A 174 -20.89 2.04 26.30
CA GLU A 174 -21.56 1.77 25.00
C GLU A 174 -21.01 2.67 23.88
N HIS A 175 -20.75 3.94 24.19
CA HIS A 175 -20.14 4.87 23.25
C HIS A 175 -18.69 4.48 22.89
N ASP A 176 -17.88 4.04 23.85
CA ASP A 176 -16.52 3.56 23.58
C ASP A 176 -16.49 2.22 22.81
N GLN A 177 -17.51 1.39 22.96
CA GLN A 177 -17.65 0.15 22.18
C GLN A 177 -17.92 0.44 20.70
N LEU A 178 -18.77 1.43 20.40
CA LEU A 178 -18.99 1.90 19.03
C LEU A 178 -17.72 2.50 18.40
N VAL A 179 -16.94 3.26 19.18
CA VAL A 179 -15.65 3.79 18.71
C VAL A 179 -14.63 2.65 18.50
N ALA A 180 -14.58 1.67 19.40
CA ALA A 180 -13.74 0.48 19.25
C ALA A 180 -14.10 -0.33 17.99
N LEU A 181 -15.40 -0.47 17.69
CA LEU A 181 -15.87 -1.11 16.47
C LEU A 181 -15.39 -0.37 15.22
N ARG A 182 -15.52 0.96 15.18
CA ARG A 182 -15.01 1.79 14.07
C ARG A 182 -13.50 1.62 13.87
N VAL A 183 -12.73 1.64 14.97
CA VAL A 183 -11.28 1.41 14.93
C VAL A 183 -10.96 -0.01 14.43
N ALA A 184 -11.70 -1.02 14.88
CA ALA A 184 -11.51 -2.41 14.45
C ALA A 184 -11.84 -2.63 12.97
N ILE A 185 -12.78 -1.88 12.40
CA ILE A 185 -13.14 -1.89 10.98
C ILE A 185 -12.04 -1.21 10.12
N VAL A 186 -11.47 -0.09 10.61
CA VAL A 186 -10.44 0.67 9.87
C VAL A 186 -9.04 0.04 9.98
N ALA A 187 -8.72 -0.57 11.13
CA ALA A 187 -7.40 -1.14 11.39
C ALA A 187 -6.92 -2.13 10.31
N PRO A 188 -7.75 -3.04 9.77
CA PRO A 188 -7.37 -3.90 8.66
C PRO A 188 -6.94 -3.18 7.39
N VAL A 189 -7.57 -2.05 7.06
CA VAL A 189 -7.22 -1.22 5.90
C VAL A 189 -5.90 -0.52 6.15
N ARG A 190 -5.79 0.11 7.32
CA ARG A 190 -4.58 0.82 7.75
C ARG A 190 -3.35 -0.09 7.77
N LEU A 191 -3.44 -1.23 8.45
CA LEU A 191 -2.33 -2.19 8.58
C LEU A 191 -1.91 -2.77 7.22
N ARG A 192 -2.87 -2.97 6.30
CA ARG A 192 -2.56 -3.40 4.93
C ARG A 192 -1.82 -2.33 4.14
N LEU A 193 -2.23 -1.06 4.23
CA LEU A 193 -1.54 0.06 3.59
C LEU A 193 -0.13 0.24 4.19
N GLN A 194 0.02 0.19 5.50
CA GLN A 194 1.35 0.23 6.14
C GLN A 194 2.24 -0.95 5.68
N GLY A 195 1.67 -2.15 5.57
CA GLY A 195 2.37 -3.30 5.00
C GLY A 195 2.83 -3.08 3.56
N PHE A 196 2.00 -2.40 2.75
CA PHE A 196 2.34 -2.02 1.38
C PHE A 196 3.52 -1.04 1.32
N GLY A 197 3.52 -0.02 2.18
CA GLY A 197 4.64 0.93 2.30
C GLY A 197 5.94 0.23 2.72
N LEU A 198 5.84 -0.70 3.69
CA LEU A 198 6.98 -1.52 4.10
C LEU A 198 7.52 -2.36 2.93
N THR A 199 6.66 -2.97 2.10
CA THR A 199 7.12 -3.76 0.95
C THR A 199 7.96 -2.93 -0.04
N PHE A 200 7.55 -1.69 -0.34
CA PHE A 200 8.36 -0.82 -1.19
C PHE A 200 9.67 -0.39 -0.54
N PHE A 201 9.65 -0.13 0.77
CA PHE A 201 10.87 0.14 1.51
C PHE A 201 11.84 -1.06 1.45
N LEU A 202 11.32 -2.29 1.57
CA LEU A 202 12.12 -3.50 1.38
C LEU A 202 12.66 -3.64 -0.05
N ALA A 203 11.85 -3.30 -1.06
CA ALA A 203 12.27 -3.34 -2.46
C ALA A 203 13.39 -2.32 -2.76
N LEU A 204 13.28 -1.10 -2.23
CA LEU A 204 14.34 -0.09 -2.25
C LEU A 204 15.66 -0.66 -1.72
N LEU A 205 15.60 -1.31 -0.57
CA LEU A 205 16.77 -1.85 0.09
C LEU A 205 17.36 -3.03 -0.67
N ALA A 206 16.51 -3.92 -1.19
CA ALA A 206 16.95 -5.03 -2.03
C ALA A 206 17.71 -4.54 -3.27
N VAL A 207 17.24 -3.47 -3.94
CA VAL A 207 17.96 -2.86 -5.07
C VAL A 207 19.31 -2.28 -4.62
N GLY A 208 19.38 -1.62 -3.46
CA GLY A 208 20.64 -1.12 -2.90
C GLY A 208 21.65 -2.23 -2.65
N ILE A 209 21.21 -3.30 -1.99
CA ILE A 209 22.03 -4.48 -1.72
C ILE A 209 22.53 -5.13 -3.01
N CYS A 210 21.64 -5.36 -4.00
CA CYS A 210 22.02 -5.94 -5.28
C CYS A 210 23.03 -5.08 -6.06
N ARG A 211 23.02 -3.75 -5.87
CA ARG A 211 24.00 -2.83 -6.45
C ARG A 211 25.36 -2.90 -5.75
N ASP A 212 25.37 -3.05 -4.42
CA ASP A 212 26.59 -2.91 -3.61
C ASP A 212 27.35 -4.25 -3.44
N ILE A 213 26.67 -5.39 -3.48
CA ILE A 213 27.30 -6.74 -3.42
C ILE A 213 28.43 -6.93 -4.44
N PRO A 214 28.26 -6.62 -5.75
CA PRO A 214 29.31 -6.84 -6.76
C PRO A 214 30.51 -5.91 -6.56
N LEU A 215 30.35 -4.80 -5.85
CA LEU A 215 31.40 -3.81 -5.58
C LEU A 215 32.25 -4.19 -4.36
N GLY A 216 31.92 -5.29 -3.66
CA GLY A 216 32.62 -5.73 -2.46
C GLY A 216 32.37 -4.83 -1.24
N ASP A 217 31.46 -3.85 -1.35
CA ASP A 217 31.11 -2.93 -0.28
C ASP A 217 29.93 -3.48 0.53
N LEU A 218 30.19 -4.60 1.21
CA LEU A 218 29.19 -5.32 2.02
C LEU A 218 29.01 -4.72 3.41
N SER A 219 29.81 -3.71 3.77
CA SER A 219 29.86 -3.12 5.12
C SER A 219 28.49 -2.69 5.64
N PHE A 220 27.63 -2.16 4.77
CA PHE A 220 26.25 -1.80 5.11
C PHE A 220 25.29 -2.99 5.03
N GLY A 221 25.45 -3.87 4.04
CA GLY A 221 24.59 -5.04 3.82
C GLY A 221 24.68 -6.09 4.93
N ASP A 222 25.87 -6.32 5.47
CA ASP A 222 26.15 -7.40 6.44
C ASP A 222 25.45 -7.20 7.78
N ALA A 223 25.36 -5.96 8.27
CA ALA A 223 24.63 -5.64 9.51
C ALA A 223 23.14 -5.43 9.24
N PHE A 224 22.80 -4.89 8.07
CA PHE A 224 21.45 -4.41 7.78
C PHE A 224 20.51 -5.52 7.29
N ILE A 225 20.99 -6.48 6.49
CA ILE A 225 20.18 -7.62 6.02
C ILE A 225 19.66 -8.48 7.18
N PRO A 226 20.50 -8.90 8.16
CA PRO A 226 20.01 -9.65 9.32
C PRO A 226 19.03 -8.83 10.17
N ALA A 227 19.30 -7.54 10.37
CA ALA A 227 18.39 -6.66 11.12
C ALA A 227 17.02 -6.54 10.44
N LEU A 228 17.00 -6.50 9.12
CA LEU A 228 15.79 -6.40 8.31
C LEU A 228 15.01 -7.72 8.27
N LEU A 229 15.71 -8.86 8.15
CA LEU A 229 15.11 -10.19 8.29
C LEU A 229 14.51 -10.38 9.68
N LEU A 230 15.22 -9.94 10.73
CA LEU A 230 14.72 -9.98 12.11
C LEU A 230 13.49 -9.09 12.28
N LEU A 231 13.53 -7.86 11.75
CA LEU A 231 12.38 -6.95 11.77
C LEU A 231 11.17 -7.57 11.06
N ALA A 232 11.36 -8.18 9.89
CA ALA A 232 10.30 -8.86 9.15
C ALA A 232 9.76 -10.06 9.95
N LEU A 233 10.64 -10.88 10.51
CA LEU A 233 10.31 -12.06 11.31
C LEU A 233 9.49 -11.71 12.56
N ILE A 234 9.76 -10.56 13.18
CA ILE A 234 9.01 -10.11 14.36
C ILE A 234 7.72 -9.37 13.94
N ARG A 235 7.81 -8.48 12.96
CA ARG A 235 6.73 -7.54 12.64
C ARG A 235 5.60 -8.18 11.86
N ILE A 236 5.91 -9.07 10.90
CA ILE A 236 4.90 -9.75 10.08
C ILE A 236 3.92 -10.58 10.92
N PRO A 237 4.37 -11.51 11.79
CA PRO A 237 3.44 -12.30 12.60
C PRO A 237 2.68 -11.44 13.61
N TYR A 238 3.32 -10.41 14.17
CA TYR A 238 2.67 -9.47 15.08
C TYR A 238 1.50 -8.74 14.40
N VAL A 239 1.74 -8.16 13.22
CA VAL A 239 0.70 -7.44 12.45
C VAL A 239 -0.39 -8.41 11.97
N ALA A 240 -0.02 -9.62 11.55
CA ALA A 240 -0.99 -10.65 11.18
C ALA A 240 -1.90 -11.06 12.35
N GLY A 241 -1.34 -11.18 13.56
CA GLY A 241 -2.08 -11.47 14.78
C GLY A 241 -3.07 -10.35 15.13
N GLN A 242 -2.62 -9.09 15.09
CA GLN A 242 -3.50 -7.93 15.30
C GLN A 242 -4.62 -7.85 14.27
N LEU A 243 -4.32 -8.15 13.00
CA LEU A 243 -5.30 -8.16 11.93
C LEU A 243 -6.39 -9.22 12.15
N ARG A 244 -6.02 -10.41 12.63
CA ARG A 244 -6.97 -11.48 12.97
C ARG A 244 -7.88 -11.04 14.11
N ARG A 245 -7.31 -10.47 15.18
CA ARG A 245 -8.06 -9.98 16.35
C ARG A 245 -9.02 -8.85 15.98
N ALA A 246 -8.57 -7.88 15.18
CA ALA A 246 -9.41 -6.77 14.72
C ALA A 246 -10.62 -7.25 13.90
N ARG A 247 -10.39 -8.20 12.98
CA ARG A 247 -11.49 -8.79 12.19
C ARG A 247 -12.47 -9.56 13.04
N HIS A 248 -11.97 -10.34 13.99
CA HIS A 248 -12.80 -11.12 14.88
C HIS A 248 -13.69 -10.21 15.73
N TYR A 249 -13.10 -9.18 16.36
CA TYR A 249 -13.84 -8.19 17.12
C TYR A 249 -14.90 -7.47 16.27
N ALA A 250 -14.54 -7.06 15.04
CA ALA A 250 -15.50 -6.44 14.14
C ALA A 250 -16.63 -7.41 13.77
N SER A 251 -16.35 -8.68 13.45
CA SER A 251 -17.37 -9.66 13.08
C SER A 251 -18.33 -10.03 14.22
N GLU A 252 -17.86 -9.99 15.47
CA GLU A 252 -18.67 -10.29 16.65
C GLU A 252 -19.59 -9.12 17.05
N ASN A 253 -19.16 -7.89 16.76
CA ASN A 253 -19.82 -6.67 17.24
C ASN A 253 -20.46 -5.84 16.10
N LEU A 254 -20.30 -6.25 14.84
CA LEU A 254 -21.06 -5.68 13.72
C LEU A 254 -22.54 -6.00 13.94
N PRO A 255 -23.44 -5.01 13.94
CA PRO A 255 -24.87 -5.29 13.96
C PRO A 255 -25.19 -6.10 12.69
N ARG A 256 -25.58 -7.37 12.87
CA ARG A 256 -26.07 -8.21 11.76
C ARG A 256 -27.15 -7.42 11.02
N PRO A 257 -27.20 -7.47 9.68
CA PRO A 257 -28.24 -6.79 8.93
C PRO A 257 -29.60 -7.18 9.51
N LEU A 258 -30.44 -6.17 9.74
CA LEU A 258 -31.77 -6.24 10.34
C LEU A 258 -32.79 -7.12 9.56
N ALA A 259 -32.32 -7.96 8.62
CA ALA A 259 -33.15 -8.91 7.88
C ALA A 259 -33.82 -9.94 8.81
N GLU A 260 -33.22 -10.28 9.95
CA GLU A 260 -33.83 -11.19 10.94
C GLU A 260 -34.80 -10.48 11.91
N ARG A 261 -34.80 -9.14 12.01
CA ARG A 261 -35.76 -8.42 12.87
C ARG A 261 -37.10 -8.12 12.20
N SER A 262 -37.23 -8.32 10.87
CA SER A 262 -38.53 -8.25 10.18
C SER A 262 -39.25 -9.60 10.07
N GLY A 263 -38.65 -10.68 10.57
CA GLY A 263 -39.29 -11.99 10.69
C GLY A 263 -40.22 -12.14 11.90
N ALA A 264 -40.42 -11.07 12.68
CA ALA A 264 -41.42 -11.01 13.73
C ALA A 264 -42.63 -10.22 13.22
N ASN A 265 -43.78 -10.92 13.14
CA ASN A 265 -45.11 -10.48 12.70
C ASN A 265 -45.41 -10.58 11.19
N VAL A 266 -45.41 -11.82 10.70
CA VAL A 266 -46.49 -12.24 9.78
C VAL A 266 -47.18 -13.46 10.40
N GLU A 267 -47.85 -13.24 11.52
CA GLU A 267 -49.03 -13.99 11.92
C GLU A 267 -50.09 -12.96 12.32
N ASP A 268 -51.31 -13.18 11.81
CA ASP A 268 -52.56 -12.45 12.03
C ASP A 268 -52.74 -11.04 11.40
N ARG A 269 -53.27 -11.04 10.16
CA ARG A 269 -54.62 -10.54 9.85
C ARG A 269 -55.08 -10.88 8.44
#